data_AF-A0A7S1WPM4-F1
#
_entry.id   AF-A0A7S1WPM4-F1
#
_cell.length_a   1.000
_cell.length_b   1.000
_cell.length_c   1.000
_cell.angle_alpha   90.00
_cell.angle_beta   90.00
_cell.angle_gamma   90.00
#
_symmetry.space_group_name_H-M   'P 1'
#
loop_
_entity.id
_entity.type
_entity.pdbx_description
1 polymer ?
#
loop_
_entity_poly.entity_id
_entity_poly.type
_entity_poly.pdbx_seq_one_letter_code
_entity_poly.pdbx_strand_id
1 'polypeptide(L)'
;KTKLKMGMVFSDAELQAIRMRVREKFGVPEDEDEPWPFHLRIQHALGILQFRTMCEVKRIRVEEEPPYFPAARFIVSSLKFEAAVGVLIFINAAMIGWDTMFAKGEQKPFILLISEYVFTFIFVVEFIIRIMAFS
;
A
#
# COMPACT_ATOMS: atom_id res chain seq x y z
N LYS A 1 -5.51 -9.88 29.27
CA LYS A 1 -6.61 -10.17 28.33
C LYS A 1 -7.23 -8.85 27.89
N THR A 2 -7.43 -8.69 26.58
CA THR A 2 -8.40 -7.77 25.96
C THR A 2 -7.99 -6.30 25.82
N LYS A 3 -7.48 -5.93 24.65
CA LYS A 3 -8.17 -5.07 23.67
C LYS A 3 -7.28 -4.92 22.44
N LEU A 4 -7.49 -5.80 21.46
CA LEU A 4 -7.22 -5.47 20.06
C LEU A 4 -8.01 -4.19 19.77
N LYS A 5 -7.31 -3.07 19.54
CA LYS A 5 -7.88 -1.83 18.98
C LYS A 5 -8.26 -2.15 17.54
N MET A 6 -9.42 -2.76 17.38
CA MET A 6 -10.08 -3.04 16.11
C MET A 6 -10.78 -1.75 15.70
N GLY A 7 -10.21 -1.04 14.73
CA GLY A 7 -10.77 0.15 14.08
C GLY A 7 -11.04 1.32 15.03
N MET A 8 -10.17 2.33 15.06
CA MET A 8 -10.58 3.63 15.57
C MET A 8 -11.70 4.15 14.67
N VAL A 9 -12.93 4.08 15.17
CA VAL A 9 -14.07 4.79 14.63
C VAL A 9 -13.82 6.25 15.01
N PHE A 10 -13.52 7.09 14.02
CA PHE A 10 -13.38 8.53 14.20
C PHE A 10 -14.61 9.06 14.94
N SER A 11 -14.40 9.99 15.87
CA SER A 11 -15.50 10.72 16.48
C SER A 11 -16.28 11.47 15.40
N ASP A 12 -17.59 11.65 15.56
CA ASP A 12 -18.42 12.40 14.60
C ASP A 12 -17.86 13.81 14.32
N ALA A 13 -17.19 14.42 15.31
CA ALA A 13 -16.53 15.71 15.17
C ALA A 13 -15.30 15.66 14.24
N GLU A 14 -14.51 14.60 14.30
CA GLU A 14 -13.34 14.41 13.44
C GLU A 14 -13.78 14.12 11.99
N LEU A 15 -14.83 13.30 11.83
CA LEU A 15 -15.38 12.99 10.52
C LEU A 15 -15.96 14.24 9.84
N GLN A 16 -16.58 15.14 10.61
CA GLN A 16 -17.04 16.44 10.13
C GLN A 16 -15.87 17.35 9.73
N ALA A 17 -14.81 17.42 10.53
CA ALA A 17 -13.62 18.21 10.21
C ALA A 17 -12.93 17.72 8.92
N ILE A 18 -12.82 16.41 8.72
CA ILE A 18 -12.27 15.82 7.49
C ILE A 18 -13.16 16.16 6.29
N ARG A 19 -14.49 16.04 6.43
CA ARG A 19 -15.43 16.40 5.34
C ARG A 19 -15.35 17.88 4.98
N MET A 20 -15.23 18.78 5.95
CA MET A 20 -15.05 20.21 5.72
C MET A 20 -13.79 20.49 4.91
N ARG A 21 -12.63 19.96 5.33
CA ARG A 21 -11.36 20.10 4.59
C ARG A 21 -11.46 19.56 3.15
N VAL A 22 -12.14 18.43 2.96
CA VAL A 22 -12.30 17.82 1.62
C VAL A 22 -13.23 18.67 0.74
N ARG A 23 -14.31 19.25 1.30
CA ARG A 23 -15.22 20.15 0.58
C ARG A 23 -14.52 21.44 0.16
N GLU A 24 -13.78 22.06 1.07
CA GLU A 24 -12.95 23.25 0.81
C GLU A 24 -11.97 22.99 -0.33
N LYS A 25 -11.25 21.85 -0.28
CA LYS A 25 -10.29 21.45 -1.32
C LYS A 25 -10.92 21.30 -2.71
N PHE A 26 -12.18 20.90 -2.79
CA PHE A 26 -12.91 20.75 -4.05
C PHE A 26 -13.75 21.97 -4.42
N GLY A 27 -13.72 23.05 -3.62
CA GLY A 27 -14.52 24.26 -3.84
C GLY A 27 -16.02 24.00 -3.78
N VAL A 28 -16.44 23.00 -3.00
CA VAL A 28 -17.86 22.70 -2.80
C VAL A 28 -18.43 23.75 -1.85
N PRO A 29 -19.52 24.46 -2.22
CA PRO A 29 -20.12 25.47 -1.37
C PRO A 29 -20.43 24.96 0.04
N GLU A 30 -20.19 25.81 1.05
CA GLU A 30 -20.51 25.50 2.45
C GLU A 30 -22.00 25.68 2.71
N ASP A 31 -22.59 26.75 2.19
CA ASP A 31 -24.01 27.07 2.31
C ASP A 31 -24.84 26.43 1.19
N GLU A 32 -26.00 25.86 1.55
CA GLU A 32 -26.93 25.27 0.58
C GLU A 32 -27.53 26.32 -0.38
N ASP A 33 -27.53 27.59 0.04
CA ASP A 33 -28.07 28.73 -0.72
C ASP A 33 -27.09 29.27 -1.78
N GLU A 34 -25.82 28.86 -1.75
CA GLU A 34 -24.81 29.34 -2.68
C GLU A 34 -24.88 28.56 -4.01
N PRO A 35 -24.96 29.26 -5.17
CA PRO A 35 -25.16 28.60 -6.45
C PRO A 35 -23.95 27.76 -6.84
N TRP A 36 -24.17 26.45 -7.01
CA TRP A 36 -23.12 25.54 -7.41
C TRP A 36 -22.57 25.90 -8.80
N PRO A 37 -21.24 25.98 -8.96
CA PRO A 37 -20.64 26.24 -10.26
C PRO A 37 -20.91 25.07 -11.22
N PHE A 38 -21.08 25.39 -12.50
CA PHE A 38 -21.53 24.46 -13.54
C PHE A 38 -20.72 23.15 -13.60
N HIS A 39 -19.40 23.26 -13.46
CA HIS A 39 -18.49 22.11 -13.48
C HIS A 39 -18.71 21.16 -12.30
N LEU A 40 -19.07 21.67 -11.12
CA LEU A 40 -19.40 20.84 -9.95
C LEU A 40 -20.78 20.19 -10.08
N ARG A 41 -21.75 20.88 -10.69
CA ARG A 41 -23.08 20.31 -10.96
C ARG A 41 -23.00 19.09 -11.88
N ILE A 42 -22.20 19.19 -12.95
CA ILE A 42 -21.95 18.07 -13.86
C ILE A 42 -21.24 16.92 -13.12
N GLN A 43 -20.19 17.22 -12.36
CA GLN A 43 -19.46 16.21 -11.59
C GLN A 43 -20.33 15.53 -10.53
N HIS A 44 -21.25 16.25 -9.92
CA HIS A 44 -22.20 15.71 -8.95
C HIS A 44 -23.25 14.82 -9.61
N ALA A 45 -23.84 15.27 -10.73
CA ALA A 45 -24.80 14.48 -11.51
C ALA A 45 -24.21 13.16 -12.04
N LEU A 46 -22.91 13.16 -12.36
CA LEU A 46 -22.18 11.98 -12.81
C LEU A 46 -21.63 11.11 -11.66
N GLY A 47 -21.84 11.50 -10.39
CA GLY A 47 -21.30 10.79 -9.22
C GLY A 47 -19.78 10.92 -9.01
N ILE A 48 -19.08 11.63 -9.89
CA ILE A 48 -17.62 11.83 -9.84
C ILE A 48 -17.21 12.59 -8.57
N LEU A 49 -17.99 13.60 -8.18
CA LEU A 49 -17.71 14.38 -6.97
C LEU A 49 -17.79 13.52 -5.71
N GLN A 50 -18.77 12.62 -5.63
CA GLN A 50 -18.92 11.68 -4.52
C GLN A 50 -17.73 10.71 -4.47
N PHE A 51 -17.32 10.17 -5.62
CA PHE A 51 -16.16 9.29 -5.72
C PHE A 51 -14.86 9.98 -5.28
N ARG A 52 -14.60 11.20 -5.77
CA ARG A 52 -13.43 12.00 -5.38
C ARG A 52 -13.40 12.30 -3.89
N THR A 53 -14.55 12.66 -3.32
CA THR A 53 -14.71 12.90 -1.88
C THR A 53 -14.41 11.64 -1.08
N MET A 54 -14.93 10.47 -1.49
CA MET A 54 -14.65 9.21 -0.81
C MET A 54 -13.18 8.82 -0.85
N CYS A 55 -12.51 8.98 -2.00
CA CYS A 55 -11.08 8.71 -2.13
C CYS A 55 -10.25 9.62 -1.22
N GLU A 56 -10.59 10.90 -1.14
CA GLU A 56 -9.84 11.87 -0.33
C GLU A 56 -10.04 11.63 1.17
N VAL A 57 -11.27 11.34 1.60
CA VAL A 57 -11.56 10.97 3.00
C VAL A 57 -10.78 9.70 3.39
N LYS A 58 -10.74 8.69 2.52
CA LYS A 58 -9.93 7.48 2.76
C LYS A 58 -8.43 7.77 2.78
N ARG A 59 -7.95 8.70 1.95
CA ARG A 59 -6.55 9.09 1.91
C ARG A 59 -6.12 9.77 3.21
N ILE A 60 -6.89 10.76 3.66
CA ILE A 60 -6.67 11.45 4.94
C ILE A 60 -6.72 10.44 6.08
N ARG A 61 -7.69 9.50 6.04
CA ARG A 61 -7.78 8.43 7.02
C ARG A 61 -6.52 7.56 7.10
N VAL A 62 -5.98 7.15 5.95
CA VAL A 62 -4.73 6.36 5.89
C VAL A 62 -3.51 7.18 6.33
N GLU A 63 -3.53 8.49 6.12
CA GLU A 63 -2.45 9.40 6.51
C GLU A 63 -2.45 9.70 8.01
N GLU A 64 -3.63 9.81 8.63
CA GLU A 64 -3.81 10.05 10.07
C GLU A 64 -3.75 8.76 10.91
N GLU A 65 -4.07 7.60 10.34
CA GLU A 65 -3.95 6.31 11.04
C GLU A 65 -2.46 5.92 11.18
N PRO A 66 -1.91 5.82 12.40
CA PRO A 66 -0.54 5.37 12.59
C PRO A 66 -0.42 3.92 12.09
N PRO A 67 0.72 3.55 11.49
CA PRO A 67 0.93 2.18 10.99
C PRO A 67 0.72 1.19 12.13
N TYR A 68 -0.07 0.12 11.91
CA TYR A 68 -0.28 -0.94 12.91
C TYR A 68 1.04 -1.56 13.37
N PHE A 69 2.02 -1.63 12.46
CA PHE A 69 3.37 -2.12 12.72
C PHE A 69 4.43 -1.08 12.33
N PRO A 70 4.80 -0.14 13.23
CA PRO A 70 5.75 0.94 12.92
C PRO A 70 7.15 0.42 12.57
N ALA A 71 7.58 -0.69 13.19
CA ALA A 71 8.85 -1.32 12.88
C ALA A 71 8.90 -1.88 11.44
N ALA A 72 7.81 -2.54 10.99
CA ALA A 72 7.73 -3.07 9.63
C ALA A 72 7.75 -1.93 8.59
N ARG A 73 7.00 -0.85 8.84
CA ARG A 73 7.00 0.33 7.97
C ARG A 73 8.38 0.97 7.87
N PHE A 74 9.10 1.11 8.99
CA PHE A 74 10.46 1.65 9.01
C PHE A 74 11.44 0.79 8.20
N ILE A 75 11.36 -0.54 8.35
CA ILE A 75 12.20 -1.49 7.62
C ILE A 75 11.93 -1.39 6.11
N VAL A 76 10.67 -1.46 5.70
CA VAL A 76 10.26 -1.45 4.28
C VAL A 76 10.51 -0.11 3.61
N SER A 77 10.38 1.01 4.33
CA SER A 77 10.68 2.35 3.79
C SER A 77 12.18 2.65 3.65
N SER A 78 13.05 1.73 4.07
CA SER A 78 14.49 1.96 4.01
C SER A 78 15.06 1.62 2.64
N LEU A 79 15.84 2.54 2.06
CA LEU A 79 16.53 2.32 0.78
C LEU A 79 17.46 1.09 0.81
N LYS A 80 18.01 0.77 1.99
CA LYS A 80 18.85 -0.42 2.19
C LYS A 80 18.06 -1.71 2.00
N PHE A 81 16.83 -1.76 2.50
CA PHE A 81 15.94 -2.92 2.32
C PHE A 81 15.55 -3.07 0.85
N GLU A 82 15.13 -1.98 0.20
CA GLU A 82 14.79 -1.98 -1.22
C GLU A 82 15.97 -2.43 -2.10
N ALA A 83 17.17 -1.89 -1.85
CA ALA A 83 18.37 -2.29 -2.55
C ALA A 83 18.73 -3.76 -2.31
N ALA A 84 18.60 -4.26 -1.07
CA ALA A 84 18.87 -5.66 -0.75
C ALA A 84 17.91 -6.62 -1.48
N VAL A 85 16.61 -6.30 -1.52
CA VAL A 85 15.61 -7.07 -2.28
C VAL A 85 15.93 -7.03 -3.78
N GLY A 86 16.29 -5.85 -4.31
CA GLY A 86 16.72 -5.71 -5.71
C GLY A 86 17.91 -6.60 -6.04
N VAL A 87 18.95 -6.61 -5.21
CA VAL A 87 20.11 -7.50 -5.38
C VAL A 87 19.70 -8.97 -5.34
N LEU A 88 18.81 -9.36 -4.43
CA LEU A 88 18.31 -10.74 -4.35
C LEU A 88 17.56 -11.17 -5.62
N ILE A 89 16.76 -10.28 -6.21
CA ILE A 89 16.09 -10.52 -7.50
C ILE A 89 17.13 -10.75 -8.61
N PHE A 90 18.16 -9.90 -8.68
CA PHE A 90 19.24 -10.07 -9.66
C PHE A 90 19.99 -11.39 -9.48
N ILE A 91 20.34 -11.77 -8.25
CA ILE A 91 21.03 -13.04 -7.99
C ILE A 91 20.12 -14.22 -8.34
N ASN A 92 18.83 -14.17 -7.97
CA ASN A 92 17.87 -15.21 -8.32
C ASN A 92 17.74 -15.37 -9.85
N ALA A 93 17.63 -14.27 -10.59
CA ALA A 93 17.59 -14.28 -12.05
C ALA A 93 18.87 -14.87 -12.67
N ALA A 94 20.05 -14.54 -12.11
CA ALA A 94 21.31 -15.13 -12.52
C ALA A 94 21.36 -16.65 -12.26
N MET A 95 20.81 -17.12 -11.13
CA MET A 95 20.73 -18.55 -10.79
C MET A 95 19.81 -19.31 -11.75
N ILE A 96 18.66 -18.74 -12.13
CA ILE A 96 17.78 -19.31 -13.16
C ILE A 96 18.51 -19.35 -14.51
N GLY A 97 19.22 -18.28 -14.87
CA GLY A 97 20.02 -18.24 -16.10
C GLY A 97 21.20 -19.23 -16.11
N TRP A 98 21.74 -19.57 -14.94
CA TRP A 98 22.73 -20.64 -14.81
C TRP A 98 22.09 -22.02 -14.91
N ASP A 99 20.90 -22.20 -14.31
CA ASP A 99 20.17 -23.48 -14.35
C ASP A 99 19.82 -23.92 -15.78
N THR A 100 19.57 -22.97 -16.69
CA THR A 100 19.27 -23.26 -18.10
C THR A 100 20.47 -23.82 -18.89
N MET A 101 21.69 -23.73 -18.35
CA MET A 101 22.87 -24.33 -18.96
C MET A 101 22.95 -25.85 -18.76
N PHE A 102 22.14 -26.41 -17.84
CA PHE A 102 22.09 -27.86 -17.61
C PHE A 102 20.94 -28.49 -18.38
N ALA A 103 21.22 -29.60 -19.08
CA ALA A 103 20.18 -30.35 -19.77
C ALA A 103 19.27 -31.08 -18.79
N LYS A 104 18.02 -31.35 -19.20
CA LYS A 104 17.08 -32.17 -18.40
C LYS A 104 17.67 -33.58 -18.22
N GLY A 105 18.14 -33.88 -17.01
CA GLY A 105 18.72 -35.17 -16.65
C GLY A 105 20.17 -35.11 -16.17
N GLU A 106 20.86 -33.97 -16.33
CA GLU A 106 22.19 -33.75 -15.74
C GLU A 106 22.10 -33.54 -14.23
N GLN A 107 23.14 -33.97 -13.50
CA GLN A 107 23.28 -33.66 -12.08
C GLN A 107 23.48 -32.16 -11.90
N LYS A 108 22.40 -31.48 -11.52
CA LYS A 108 22.45 -30.08 -11.13
C LYS A 108 23.27 -29.93 -9.86
N PRO A 109 24.12 -28.89 -9.76
CA PRO A 109 24.77 -28.54 -8.50
C PRO A 109 23.73 -28.37 -7.39
N PHE A 110 24.00 -28.96 -6.23
CA PHE A 110 23.12 -28.88 -5.05
C PHE A 110 22.75 -27.43 -4.68
N ILE A 111 23.66 -26.48 -4.96
CA ILE A 111 23.44 -25.06 -4.71
C ILE A 111 22.30 -24.47 -5.55
N LEU A 112 22.12 -24.90 -6.80
CA LEU A 112 21.01 -24.41 -7.65
C LEU A 112 19.68 -24.93 -7.14
N LEU A 113 19.62 -26.22 -6.78
CA LEU A 113 18.43 -26.84 -6.22
C LEU A 113 17.97 -26.15 -4.93
N ILE A 114 18.90 -25.89 -4.00
CA ILE A 114 18.55 -25.26 -2.73
C ILE A 114 18.26 -23.76 -2.90
N SER A 115 18.89 -23.10 -3.88
CA SER A 115 18.70 -21.66 -4.11
C SER A 115 17.26 -21.31 -4.45
N GLU A 116 16.56 -22.14 -5.24
CA GLU A 116 15.16 -21.92 -5.62
C GLU A 116 14.25 -21.84 -4.39
N TYR A 117 14.39 -22.80 -3.47
CA TYR A 117 13.63 -22.82 -2.21
C TYR A 117 14.00 -21.64 -1.30
N VAL A 118 15.29 -21.32 -1.19
CA VAL A 118 15.77 -20.22 -0.35
C VAL A 118 15.26 -18.87 -0.85
N PHE A 119 15.35 -18.60 -2.16
CA PHE A 119 14.84 -17.35 -2.72
C PHE A 119 13.32 -17.24 -2.58
N THR A 120 12.59 -18.32 -2.84
CA THR A 120 11.13 -18.35 -2.65
C THR A 120 10.77 -18.01 -1.21
N PHE A 121 11.44 -18.63 -0.24
CA PHE A 121 11.22 -18.35 1.18
C PHE A 121 11.51 -16.89 1.53
N ILE A 122 12.64 -16.35 1.06
CA ILE A 122 13.03 -14.95 1.31
C ILE A 122 11.98 -13.99 0.72
N PHE A 123 11.53 -14.21 -0.51
CA PHE A 123 10.51 -13.36 -1.14
C PHE A 123 9.14 -13.46 -0.46
N VAL A 124 8.76 -14.63 0.05
CA VAL A 124 7.52 -14.78 0.83
C VAL A 124 7.62 -13.98 2.14
N VAL A 125 8.74 -14.07 2.85
CA VAL A 125 8.96 -13.29 4.09
C VAL A 125 8.93 -11.79 3.79
N GLU A 126 9.64 -11.37 2.75
CA GLU A 126 9.63 -9.98 2.26
C GLU A 126 8.22 -9.47 1.98
N PHE A 127 7.42 -10.28 1.27
CA PHE A 127 6.05 -9.94 0.92
C PHE A 127 5.15 -9.82 2.16
N ILE A 128 5.29 -10.72 3.13
CA ILE A 128 4.57 -10.65 4.41
C ILE A 128 4.94 -9.36 5.17
N ILE A 129 6.22 -9.00 5.22
CA ILE A 129 6.67 -7.76 5.86
C ILE A 129 6.07 -6.54 5.16
N ARG A 130 6.02 -6.54 3.83
CA ARG A 130 5.39 -5.47 3.05
C ARG A 130 3.88 -5.37 3.32
N ILE A 131 3.17 -6.50 3.39
CA ILE A 131 1.75 -6.52 3.80
C ILE A 131 1.60 -5.92 5.20
N MET A 132 2.40 -6.34 6.18
CA MET A 132 2.31 -5.79 7.54
C MET A 132 2.65 -4.29 7.61
N ALA A 133 3.50 -3.78 6.72
CA ALA A 133 3.86 -2.37 6.67
C ALA A 133 2.74 -1.47 6.10
N PHE A 134 1.90 -2.02 5.21
CA PHE A 134 0.86 -1.28 4.48
C PHE A 134 -0.57 -1.72 4.78
N SER A 135 -0.76 -2.73 5.63
CA SER A 135 -2.06 -3.17 6.18
C SER A 135 -2.42 -2.39 7.44
#